data_AF-A0EI76-F1
#
_entry.id   AF-A0EI76-F1
#
_cell.length_a   1.000
_cell.length_b   1.000
_cell.length_c   1.000
_cell.angle_alpha   90.00
_cell.angle_beta   90.00
_cell.angle_gamma   90.00
#
_symmetry.space_group_name_H-M   'P 1'
#
loop_
_entity.id
_entity.type
_entity.pdbx_description
1 polymer ?
#
loop_
_entity_poly.entity_id
_entity_poly.type
_entity_poly.pdbx_seq_one_letter_code
_entity_poly.pdbx_strand_id
1 'polypeptide(L)'
;MSKSIKGLNLSQDVLAQELDAQRRDRMKAISTHKNIKDRLDRMEQERDMFGNENFLVKRRLSDDKREFIDLIEFHKKEKEELREEKQKIEYEYGVLQRKMFDIDEDYKKMMDKQRQIFETDKQPLIDKIKFLEARLEKIDGFLQTKADLESEREKLIETLAQERRDKQRELADKEKEKVKETSIEMIMNQIDQLRKEMENKVQETKLSERAQQKEQLETTTRLTVLQNYQMTTELEYQSKQTGKLLGESTKLQEQVTSLKRDIEIHKQVEQELAKRSHFSQKLIKKLSSRIKDLEDQLEQKEFEHQELNSQQARQEMEKIRETEIMQLEKKIAQLQNDNEILRSENNHLLTKLDTIRLDENKFANLSAILASNLEYLKNNFNHDISEIIDLSELRDKSVSQWTSNQKITIMSILLRQTQQYLTKKNLNISDTNQININHTMTENATIVDNNNKSFYFPSTLQLNCLEIKSEEDQTTQLSSKRFQGVPLDISNSIVKSNLRDWGKPSALQQSSQLLRKYKLK
;
A
#
# COMPACT_ATOMS: atom_id res chain seq x y z
N MET A 1 -3.20 -93.53 -103.28
CA MET A 1 -4.39 -92.64 -103.23
C MET A 1 -4.40 -91.98 -101.85
N SER A 2 -3.62 -90.93 -101.62
CA SER A 2 -3.94 -89.52 -101.90
C SER A 2 -5.06 -88.97 -100.99
N LYS A 3 -4.66 -88.44 -99.83
CA LYS A 3 -5.26 -87.31 -99.07
C LYS A 3 -4.42 -87.05 -97.81
N SER A 4 -3.45 -86.14 -97.92
CA SER A 4 -3.40 -84.85 -97.20
C SER A 4 -2.96 -84.99 -95.73
N ILE A 5 -1.67 -85.05 -95.39
CA ILE A 5 -0.73 -83.90 -95.26
C ILE A 5 -1.48 -82.62 -94.85
N LYS A 6 -1.68 -82.41 -93.53
CA LYS A 6 -1.98 -81.11 -92.86
C LYS A 6 -2.19 -81.28 -91.32
N GLY A 7 -1.34 -82.05 -90.64
CA GLY A 7 -1.55 -82.37 -89.20
C GLY A 7 -0.40 -82.06 -88.24
N LEU A 8 0.79 -81.71 -88.75
CA LEU A 8 2.02 -81.64 -87.94
C LEU A 8 2.53 -80.22 -87.63
N ASN A 9 1.84 -79.18 -88.08
CA ASN A 9 2.09 -77.78 -87.68
C ASN A 9 1.13 -77.27 -86.59
N LEU A 10 0.09 -78.03 -86.20
CA LEU A 10 -0.82 -77.62 -85.11
C LEU A 10 -0.25 -77.89 -83.70
N SER A 11 0.69 -78.83 -83.55
CA SER A 11 1.22 -79.19 -82.23
C SER A 11 2.27 -78.21 -81.69
N GLN A 12 2.99 -77.51 -82.56
CA GLN A 12 3.96 -76.49 -82.15
C GLN A 12 3.26 -75.15 -81.85
N ASP A 13 2.20 -74.82 -82.58
CA ASP A 13 1.36 -73.65 -82.32
C ASP A 13 0.55 -73.79 -81.02
N VAL A 14 0.04 -74.99 -80.68
CA VAL A 14 -0.67 -75.22 -79.41
C VAL A 14 0.29 -75.11 -78.21
N LEU A 15 1.51 -75.66 -78.32
CA LEU A 15 2.52 -75.57 -77.25
C LEU A 15 3.05 -74.14 -77.09
N ALA A 16 3.21 -73.39 -78.18
CA ALA A 16 3.53 -71.97 -78.15
C ALA A 16 2.37 -71.13 -77.58
N GLN A 17 1.12 -71.43 -77.93
CA GLN A 17 -0.07 -70.79 -77.34
C GLN A 17 -0.19 -71.03 -75.84
N GLU A 18 0.14 -72.24 -75.38
CA GLU A 18 0.09 -72.61 -73.97
C GLU A 18 1.25 -71.99 -73.18
N LEU A 19 2.44 -71.89 -73.77
CA LEU A 19 3.57 -71.16 -73.19
C LEU A 19 3.32 -69.65 -73.12
N ASP A 20 2.65 -69.09 -74.14
CA ASP A 20 2.20 -67.69 -74.14
C ASP A 20 1.04 -67.45 -73.17
N ALA A 21 0.14 -68.43 -72.97
CA ALA A 21 -0.88 -68.37 -71.93
C ALA A 21 -0.24 -68.39 -70.54
N GLN A 22 0.72 -69.29 -70.28
CA GLN A 22 1.49 -69.29 -69.03
C GLN A 22 2.30 -68.00 -68.83
N ARG A 23 2.87 -67.42 -69.89
CA ARG A 23 3.54 -66.11 -69.81
C ARG A 23 2.56 -64.98 -69.49
N ARG A 24 1.38 -64.96 -70.12
CA ARG A 24 0.31 -64.00 -69.81
C ARG A 24 -0.17 -64.13 -68.37
N ASP A 25 -0.35 -65.35 -67.88
CA ASP A 25 -0.81 -65.59 -66.51
C ASP A 25 0.28 -65.29 -65.48
N ARG A 26 1.56 -65.58 -65.78
CA ARG A 26 2.69 -65.09 -64.97
C ARG A 26 2.78 -63.58 -64.98
N MET A 27 2.58 -62.91 -66.11
CA MET A 27 2.59 -61.44 -66.20
C MET A 27 1.42 -60.83 -65.43
N LYS A 28 0.22 -61.44 -65.49
CA LYS A 28 -0.91 -61.05 -64.64
C LYS A 28 -0.59 -61.26 -63.17
N ALA A 29 -0.01 -62.39 -62.79
CA ALA A 29 0.40 -62.68 -61.41
C ALA A 29 1.46 -61.68 -60.90
N ILE A 30 2.43 -61.33 -61.73
CA ILE A 30 3.45 -60.30 -61.43
C ILE A 30 2.79 -58.93 -61.29
N SER A 31 1.87 -58.56 -62.18
CA SER A 31 1.12 -57.30 -62.07
C SER A 31 0.25 -57.26 -60.81
N THR A 32 -0.43 -58.34 -60.47
CA THR A 32 -1.20 -58.43 -59.21
C THR A 32 -0.30 -58.38 -57.99
N HIS A 33 0.84 -59.06 -58.01
CA HIS A 33 1.82 -59.02 -56.92
C HIS A 33 2.42 -57.63 -56.77
N LYS A 34 2.71 -56.94 -57.88
CA LYS A 34 3.18 -55.55 -57.86
C LYS A 34 2.12 -54.63 -57.26
N ASN A 35 0.86 -54.74 -57.70
CA ASN A 35 -0.25 -53.94 -57.14
C ASN A 35 -0.47 -54.21 -55.65
N ILE A 36 -0.34 -55.47 -55.20
CA ILE A 36 -0.44 -55.84 -53.78
C ILE A 36 0.75 -55.28 -53.00
N LYS A 37 1.97 -55.33 -53.56
CA LYS A 37 3.16 -54.75 -52.95
C LYS A 37 3.03 -53.23 -52.83
N ASP A 38 2.67 -52.52 -53.90
CA ASP A 38 2.46 -51.07 -53.87
C ASP A 38 1.32 -50.67 -52.91
N ARG A 39 0.33 -51.55 -52.70
CA ARG A 39 -0.70 -51.36 -51.68
C ARG A 39 -0.16 -51.61 -50.27
N LEU A 40 0.65 -52.65 -50.06
CA LEU A 40 1.32 -52.90 -48.78
C LEU A 40 2.26 -51.75 -48.41
N ASP A 41 3.07 -51.26 -49.35
CA ASP A 41 3.98 -50.13 -49.15
C ASP A 41 3.21 -48.86 -48.80
N ARG A 42 2.05 -48.60 -49.45
CA ARG A 42 1.15 -47.50 -49.07
C ARG A 42 0.56 -47.67 -47.67
N MET A 43 0.08 -48.87 -47.33
CA MET A 43 -0.45 -49.14 -45.99
C MET A 43 0.64 -49.06 -44.92
N GLU A 44 1.88 -49.42 -45.24
CA GLU A 44 3.04 -49.29 -44.36
C GLU A 44 3.43 -47.82 -44.16
N GLN A 45 3.46 -47.03 -45.23
CA GLN A 45 3.64 -45.58 -45.14
C GLN A 45 2.53 -44.91 -44.32
N GLU A 46 1.27 -45.28 -44.54
CA GLU A 46 0.14 -44.79 -43.74
C GLU A 46 0.29 -45.19 -42.26
N ARG A 47 0.66 -46.44 -41.97
CA ARG A 47 0.91 -46.90 -40.60
C ARG A 47 2.01 -46.08 -39.93
N ASP A 48 3.11 -45.81 -40.63
CA ASP A 48 4.23 -45.05 -40.10
C ASP A 48 3.86 -43.56 -39.91
N MET A 49 3.06 -43.00 -40.83
CA MET A 49 2.48 -41.66 -40.70
C MET A 49 1.58 -41.56 -39.47
N PHE A 50 0.64 -42.48 -39.29
CA PHE A 50 -0.21 -42.53 -38.10
C PHE A 50 0.59 -42.78 -36.81
N GLY A 51 1.67 -43.57 -36.89
CA GLY A 51 2.61 -43.76 -35.78
C GLY A 51 3.27 -42.45 -35.36
N ASN A 52 3.76 -41.68 -36.33
CA ASN A 52 4.38 -40.37 -36.11
C ASN A 52 3.37 -39.33 -35.59
N GLU A 53 2.17 -39.27 -36.16
CA GLU A 53 1.10 -38.39 -35.68
C GLU A 53 0.71 -38.72 -34.24
N ASN A 54 0.53 -40.00 -33.91
CA ASN A 54 0.21 -40.43 -32.55
C ASN A 54 1.36 -40.11 -31.57
N PHE A 55 2.62 -40.23 -32.00
CA PHE A 55 3.77 -39.80 -31.21
C PHE A 55 3.77 -38.29 -30.95
N LEU A 56 3.50 -37.47 -31.98
CA LEU A 56 3.40 -36.01 -31.84
C LEU A 56 2.25 -35.60 -30.92
N VAL A 57 1.08 -36.23 -31.06
CA VAL A 57 -0.07 -35.99 -30.18
C VAL A 57 0.25 -36.38 -28.74
N LYS A 58 0.88 -37.54 -28.52
CA LYS A 58 1.32 -37.95 -27.17
C LYS A 58 2.32 -36.99 -26.57
N ARG A 59 3.27 -36.47 -27.36
CA ARG A 59 4.24 -35.47 -26.92
C ARG A 59 3.55 -34.17 -26.53
N ARG A 60 2.68 -33.62 -27.39
CA ARG A 60 1.89 -32.42 -27.09
C ARG A 60 1.06 -32.60 -25.82
N LEU A 61 0.33 -33.71 -25.70
CA LEU A 61 -0.43 -34.01 -24.48
C LEU A 61 0.46 -34.13 -23.24
N SER A 62 1.71 -34.57 -23.37
CA SER A 62 2.66 -34.62 -22.26
C SER A 62 3.23 -33.24 -21.91
N ASP A 63 3.38 -32.36 -22.89
CA ASP A 63 3.83 -30.98 -22.71
C ASP A 63 2.70 -30.16 -22.05
N ASP A 64 1.48 -30.22 -22.59
CA ASP A 64 0.28 -29.60 -21.99
C ASP A 64 0.05 -30.08 -20.55
N LYS A 65 0.24 -31.38 -20.27
CA LYS A 65 0.16 -31.92 -18.91
C LYS A 65 1.19 -31.31 -17.96
N ARG A 66 2.42 -31.05 -18.43
CA ARG A 66 3.45 -30.38 -17.62
C ARG A 66 3.06 -28.94 -17.34
N GLU A 67 2.62 -28.20 -18.36
CA GLU A 67 2.15 -26.82 -18.19
C GLU A 67 0.99 -26.73 -17.19
N PHE A 68 0.03 -27.67 -17.25
CA PHE A 68 -1.05 -27.72 -16.27
C PHE A 68 -0.57 -28.05 -14.85
N ILE A 69 0.45 -28.89 -14.69
CA ILE A 69 1.05 -29.19 -13.38
C ILE A 69 1.71 -27.94 -12.82
N ASP A 70 2.53 -27.25 -13.61
CA ASP A 70 3.22 -26.03 -13.19
C ASP A 70 2.23 -24.93 -12.81
N LEU A 71 1.13 -24.79 -13.57
CA LEU A 71 0.05 -23.85 -13.25
C LEU A 71 -0.67 -24.21 -11.94
N ILE A 72 -0.92 -25.51 -11.70
CA ILE A 72 -1.51 -25.98 -10.45
C ILE A 72 -0.57 -25.72 -9.26
N GLU A 73 0.74 -25.93 -9.42
CA GLU A 73 1.73 -25.65 -8.38
C GLU A 73 1.84 -24.15 -8.09
N PHE A 74 1.84 -23.32 -9.12
CA PHE A 74 1.81 -21.87 -8.99
C PHE A 74 0.59 -21.41 -8.18
N HIS A 75 -0.62 -21.86 -8.55
CA HIS A 75 -1.83 -21.49 -7.81
C HIS A 75 -1.89 -22.06 -6.39
N LYS A 76 -1.27 -23.23 -6.14
CA LYS A 76 -1.12 -23.75 -4.77
C LYS A 76 -0.22 -22.86 -3.93
N LYS A 77 0.90 -22.39 -4.50
CA LYS A 77 1.83 -21.49 -3.82
C LYS A 77 1.18 -20.14 -3.53
N GLU A 78 0.55 -19.52 -4.52
CA GLU A 78 -0.20 -18.26 -4.37
C GLU A 78 -1.29 -18.37 -3.30
N LYS A 79 -2.03 -19.49 -3.28
CA LYS A 79 -3.06 -19.75 -2.26
C LYS A 79 -2.47 -19.89 -0.85
N GLU A 80 -1.26 -20.42 -0.71
CA GLU A 80 -0.59 -20.55 0.58
C GLU A 80 -0.06 -19.20 1.06
N GLU A 81 0.55 -18.40 0.18
CA GLU A 81 0.96 -17.02 0.46
C GLU A 81 -0.22 -16.16 0.94
N LEU A 82 -1.36 -16.25 0.25
CA LEU A 82 -2.59 -15.55 0.66
C LEU A 82 -3.15 -16.05 2.01
N ARG A 83 -2.97 -17.33 2.35
CA ARG A 83 -3.35 -17.86 3.68
C ARG A 83 -2.46 -17.32 4.77
N GLU A 84 -1.14 -17.26 4.54
CA GLU A 84 -0.19 -16.70 5.48
C GLU A 84 -0.44 -15.20 5.70
N GLU A 85 -0.68 -14.45 4.62
CA GLU A 85 -1.03 -13.03 4.70
C GLU A 85 -2.33 -12.81 5.47
N LYS A 86 -3.37 -13.62 5.18
CA LYS A 86 -4.62 -13.59 5.95
C LYS A 86 -4.38 -13.85 7.44
N GLN A 87 -3.57 -14.84 7.80
CA GLN A 87 -3.23 -15.13 9.20
C GLN A 87 -2.47 -13.98 9.87
N LYS A 88 -1.55 -13.31 9.16
CA LYS A 88 -0.84 -12.12 9.65
C LYS A 88 -1.81 -10.98 9.93
N ILE A 89 -2.72 -10.68 9.00
CA ILE A 89 -3.74 -9.64 9.16
C ILE A 89 -4.69 -9.96 10.32
N GLU A 90 -5.15 -11.21 10.45
CA GLU A 90 -6.00 -11.64 11.57
C GLU A 90 -5.29 -11.49 12.93
N TYR A 91 -4.00 -11.81 12.99
CA TYR A 91 -3.18 -11.61 14.18
C TYR A 91 -3.03 -10.13 14.54
N GLU A 92 -2.69 -9.29 13.57
CA GLU A 92 -2.57 -7.84 13.76
C GLU A 92 -3.88 -7.21 14.20
N TYR A 93 -5.00 -7.61 13.58
CA TYR A 93 -6.34 -7.21 13.99
C TYR A 93 -6.63 -7.58 15.44
N GLY A 94 -6.29 -8.80 15.86
CA GLY A 94 -6.44 -9.23 17.26
C GLY A 94 -5.53 -8.49 18.25
N VAL A 95 -4.36 -8.01 17.82
CA VAL A 95 -3.50 -7.13 18.65
C VAL A 95 -4.10 -5.73 18.75
N LEU A 96 -4.58 -5.16 17.65
CA LEU A 96 -5.25 -3.85 17.62
C LEU A 96 -6.53 -3.85 18.47
N GLN A 97 -7.34 -4.90 18.41
CA GLN A 97 -8.55 -5.04 19.21
C GLN A 97 -8.25 -5.07 20.72
N ARG A 98 -7.17 -5.75 21.13
CA ARG A 98 -6.69 -5.73 22.52
C ARG A 98 -6.23 -4.34 22.95
N LYS A 99 -5.46 -3.63 22.12
CA LYS A 99 -5.03 -2.26 22.41
C LYS A 99 -6.21 -1.30 22.55
N MET A 100 -7.25 -1.43 21.71
CA MET A 100 -8.49 -0.65 21.86
C MET A 100 -9.17 -0.92 23.20
N PHE A 101 -9.28 -2.20 23.57
CA PHE A 101 -9.86 -2.59 24.86
C PHE A 101 -9.08 -2.01 26.05
N ASP A 102 -7.74 -2.08 26.02
CA ASP A 102 -6.89 -1.50 27.07
C ASP A 102 -7.07 0.02 27.19
N ILE A 103 -7.16 0.73 26.05
CA ILE A 103 -7.41 2.18 26.02
C ILE A 103 -8.79 2.52 26.59
N ASP A 104 -9.83 1.75 26.24
CA ASP A 104 -11.19 1.95 26.76
C ASP A 104 -11.24 1.70 28.28
N GLU A 105 -10.54 0.67 28.76
CA GLU A 105 -10.44 0.37 30.20
C GLU A 105 -9.70 1.49 30.96
N ASP A 106 -8.59 1.99 30.40
CA ASP A 106 -7.84 3.10 30.98
C ASP A 106 -8.62 4.42 30.98
N TYR A 107 -9.35 4.71 29.89
CA TYR A 107 -10.24 5.86 29.82
C TYR A 107 -11.35 5.77 30.86
N LYS A 108 -11.95 4.58 31.03
CA LYS A 108 -12.96 4.33 32.07
C LYS A 108 -12.38 4.54 33.47
N LYS A 109 -11.20 4.02 33.76
CA LYS A 109 -10.49 4.26 35.04
C LYS A 109 -10.18 5.73 35.28
N MET A 110 -9.80 6.47 34.24
CA MET A 110 -9.55 7.92 34.32
C MET A 110 -10.85 8.69 34.66
N MET A 111 -11.95 8.35 33.99
CA MET A 111 -13.26 8.96 34.24
C MET A 111 -13.78 8.65 35.65
N ASP A 112 -13.59 7.43 36.14
CA ASP A 112 -13.99 7.05 37.51
C ASP A 112 -13.16 7.77 38.57
N LYS A 113 -11.85 7.92 38.36
CA LYS A 113 -10.98 8.74 39.23
C LYS A 113 -11.42 10.20 39.25
N GLN A 114 -11.74 10.76 38.08
CA GLN A 114 -12.19 12.14 38.00
C GLN A 114 -13.54 12.33 38.72
N ARG A 115 -14.48 11.39 38.56
CA ARG A 115 -15.74 11.37 39.33
C ARG A 115 -15.48 11.29 40.84
N GLN A 116 -14.55 10.44 41.27
CA GLN A 116 -14.21 10.31 42.67
C GLN A 116 -13.63 11.62 43.24
N ILE A 117 -12.72 12.29 42.52
CA ILE A 117 -12.17 13.60 42.90
C ILE A 117 -13.29 14.63 43.02
N PHE A 118 -14.19 14.70 42.03
CA PHE A 118 -15.33 15.60 42.10
C PHE A 118 -16.24 15.32 43.29
N GLU A 119 -16.50 14.05 43.62
CA GLU A 119 -17.33 13.70 44.77
C GLU A 119 -16.61 14.04 46.09
N THR A 120 -15.29 13.84 46.18
CA THR A 120 -14.51 14.23 47.36
C THR A 120 -14.47 15.75 47.57
N ASP A 121 -14.46 16.54 46.49
CA ASP A 121 -14.47 18.01 46.57
C ASP A 121 -15.88 18.58 46.82
N LYS A 122 -16.90 17.90 46.32
CA LYS A 122 -18.31 18.26 46.51
C LYS A 122 -18.75 18.08 47.96
N GLN A 123 -18.29 17.03 48.64
CA GLN A 123 -18.68 16.75 50.03
C GLN A 123 -18.37 17.90 51.02
N PRO A 124 -17.15 18.47 51.10
CA PRO A 124 -16.85 19.58 52.01
C PRO A 124 -17.59 20.86 51.64
N LEU A 125 -17.94 21.06 50.37
CA LEU A 125 -18.78 22.19 49.95
C LEU A 125 -20.22 22.01 50.46
N ILE A 126 -20.78 20.80 50.36
CA ILE A 126 -22.10 20.48 50.93
C ILE A 126 -22.08 20.67 52.45
N ASP A 127 -21.04 20.20 53.13
CA ASP A 127 -20.91 20.34 54.58
C ASP A 127 -20.78 21.82 54.99
N LYS A 128 -20.06 22.63 54.19
CA LYS A 128 -19.98 24.08 54.38
C LYS A 128 -21.32 24.78 54.16
N ILE A 129 -22.09 24.38 53.14
CA ILE A 129 -23.44 24.89 52.90
C ILE A 129 -24.32 24.59 54.10
N LYS A 130 -24.38 23.32 54.56
CA LYS A 130 -25.15 22.92 55.75
C LYS A 130 -24.74 23.69 57.00
N PHE A 131 -23.44 23.92 57.20
CA PHE A 131 -22.93 24.71 58.32
C PHE A 131 -23.39 26.17 58.25
N LEU A 132 -23.36 26.78 57.06
CA LEU A 132 -23.82 28.15 56.85
C LEU A 132 -25.33 28.28 57.00
N GLU A 133 -26.10 27.31 56.49
CA GLU A 133 -27.55 27.21 56.68
C GLU A 133 -27.92 27.13 58.17
N ALA A 134 -27.27 26.24 58.93
CA ALA A 134 -27.49 26.13 60.37
C ALA A 134 -27.07 27.39 61.15
N ARG A 135 -26.07 28.14 60.64
CA ARG A 135 -25.67 29.42 61.24
C ARG A 135 -26.69 30.52 60.92
N LEU A 136 -27.24 30.55 59.71
CA LEU A 136 -28.32 31.47 59.33
C LEU A 136 -29.55 31.24 60.19
N GLU A 137 -29.97 29.98 60.36
CA GLU A 137 -31.10 29.61 61.22
C GLU A 137 -30.91 30.09 62.67
N LYS A 138 -29.70 30.00 63.22
CA LYS A 138 -29.38 30.55 64.55
C LYS A 138 -29.45 32.08 64.60
N ILE A 139 -29.04 32.76 63.54
CA ILE A 139 -29.13 34.23 63.44
C ILE A 139 -30.60 34.64 63.35
N ASP A 140 -31.39 33.95 62.54
CA ASP A 140 -32.83 34.20 62.40
C ASP A 140 -33.55 33.97 63.74
N GLY A 141 -33.23 32.89 64.46
CA GLY A 141 -33.74 32.66 65.81
C GLY A 141 -33.30 33.73 66.83
N PHE A 142 -32.07 34.24 66.70
CA PHE A 142 -31.60 35.36 67.53
C PHE A 142 -32.34 36.66 67.20
N LEU A 143 -32.59 36.95 65.92
CA LEU A 143 -33.36 38.11 65.50
C LEU A 143 -34.80 38.05 66.04
N GLN A 144 -35.41 36.87 66.01
CA GLN A 144 -36.76 36.67 66.54
C GLN A 144 -36.81 36.88 68.07
N THR A 145 -35.90 36.24 68.82
CA THR A 145 -35.81 36.45 70.28
C THR A 145 -35.47 37.89 70.65
N LYS A 146 -34.61 38.57 69.87
CA LYS A 146 -34.34 40.00 70.05
C LYS A 146 -35.59 40.84 69.83
N ALA A 147 -36.36 40.57 68.77
CA ALA A 147 -37.62 41.27 68.51
C ALA A 147 -38.63 41.08 69.64
N ASP A 148 -38.75 39.86 70.18
CA ASP A 148 -39.61 39.55 71.32
C ASP A 148 -39.18 40.32 72.57
N LEU A 149 -37.88 40.34 72.89
CA LEU A 149 -37.31 41.09 74.02
C LEU A 149 -37.44 42.61 73.86
N GLU A 150 -37.29 43.13 72.65
CA GLU A 150 -37.50 44.56 72.36
C GLU A 150 -38.97 44.94 72.60
N SER A 151 -39.93 44.09 72.19
CA SER A 151 -41.35 44.25 72.48
C SER A 151 -41.66 44.15 73.99
N GLU A 152 -41.05 43.22 74.72
CA GLU A 152 -41.20 43.15 76.19
C GLU A 152 -40.63 44.38 76.89
N ARG A 153 -39.46 44.86 76.45
CA ARG A 153 -38.84 46.07 76.98
C ARG A 153 -39.73 47.28 76.75
N GLU A 154 -40.36 47.39 75.58
CA GLU A 154 -41.29 48.46 75.27
C GLU A 154 -42.51 48.44 76.19
N LYS A 155 -43.10 47.26 76.45
CA LYS A 155 -44.18 47.08 77.43
C LYS A 155 -43.75 47.47 78.85
N LEU A 156 -42.54 47.11 79.27
CA LEU A 156 -41.97 47.47 80.58
C LEU A 156 -41.71 48.98 80.73
N ILE A 157 -41.29 49.64 79.66
CA ILE A 157 -41.14 51.11 79.63
C ILE A 157 -42.50 51.77 79.81
N GLU A 158 -43.55 51.25 79.17
CA GLU A 158 -44.91 51.74 79.28
C GLU A 158 -45.47 51.57 80.70
N THR A 159 -45.28 50.40 81.33
CA THR A 159 -45.72 50.17 82.71
C THR A 159 -44.97 51.05 83.72
N LEU A 160 -43.64 51.23 83.58
CA LEU A 160 -42.86 52.15 84.42
C LEU A 160 -43.30 53.61 84.25
N ALA A 161 -43.63 54.03 83.03
CA ALA A 161 -44.15 55.37 82.77
C ALA A 161 -45.51 55.57 83.46
N GLN A 162 -46.36 54.54 83.47
CA GLN A 162 -47.64 54.56 84.14
C GLN A 162 -47.48 54.62 85.67
N GLU A 163 -46.64 53.76 86.27
CA GLU A 163 -46.35 53.81 87.71
C GLU A 163 -45.78 55.15 88.17
N ARG A 164 -44.91 55.77 87.36
CA ARG A 164 -44.37 57.11 87.65
C ARG A 164 -45.48 58.16 87.70
N ARG A 165 -46.44 58.11 86.78
CA ARG A 165 -47.61 59.03 86.80
C ARG A 165 -48.46 58.81 88.04
N ASP A 166 -48.67 57.57 88.44
CA ASP A 166 -49.50 57.23 89.61
C ASP A 166 -48.82 57.64 90.93
N LYS A 167 -47.52 57.39 91.09
CA LYS A 167 -46.75 57.88 92.25
C LYS A 167 -46.67 59.41 92.30
N GLN A 168 -46.58 60.07 91.16
CA GLN A 168 -46.56 61.53 91.09
C GLN A 168 -47.92 62.14 91.51
N ARG A 169 -49.03 61.43 91.28
CA ARG A 169 -50.36 61.79 91.83
C ARG A 169 -50.42 61.57 93.34
N GLU A 170 -49.91 60.45 93.81
CA GLU A 170 -49.91 60.11 95.25
C GLU A 170 -49.05 61.09 96.08
N LEU A 171 -47.91 61.55 95.56
CA LEU A 171 -47.07 62.56 96.22
C LEU A 171 -47.75 63.95 96.26
N ALA A 172 -48.47 64.32 95.20
CA ALA A 172 -49.25 65.56 95.19
C ALA A 172 -50.43 65.55 96.19
N ASP A 173 -50.94 64.36 96.52
CA ASP A 173 -51.99 64.17 97.52
C ASP A 173 -51.42 64.16 98.96
N LYS A 174 -50.25 63.53 99.18
CA LYS A 174 -49.58 63.52 100.50
C LYS A 174 -48.98 64.88 100.89
N GLU A 175 -48.60 65.73 99.93
CA GLU A 175 -48.20 67.13 100.22
C GLU A 175 -49.37 68.01 100.67
N LYS A 176 -50.62 67.65 100.36
CA LYS A 176 -51.82 68.37 100.86
C LYS A 176 -52.20 68.01 102.30
N GLU A 177 -51.66 66.92 102.85
CA GLU A 177 -52.04 66.39 104.17
C GLU A 177 -51.06 66.78 105.30
N LYS A 178 -49.79 67.09 104.99
CA LYS A 178 -48.75 67.41 105.99
C LYS A 178 -48.68 68.86 106.47
N VAL A 179 -49.55 69.76 106.00
CA VAL A 179 -49.48 71.21 106.31
C VAL A 179 -50.33 71.63 107.53
N LYS A 180 -51.05 70.71 108.20
CA LYS A 180 -52.02 71.10 109.26
C LYS A 180 -51.76 70.65 110.70
N GLU A 181 -50.73 69.85 111.01
CA GLU A 181 -50.77 69.13 112.31
C GLU A 181 -49.53 69.19 113.22
N THR A 182 -48.63 70.17 113.11
CA THR A 182 -47.58 70.30 114.15
C THR A 182 -47.07 71.73 114.31
N SER A 183 -47.88 72.62 114.90
CA SER A 183 -47.42 73.96 115.26
C SER A 183 -48.08 74.43 116.58
N ILE A 184 -47.25 74.52 117.63
CA ILE A 184 -47.34 75.44 118.79
C ILE A 184 -47.74 74.88 120.17
N GLU A 185 -48.40 73.73 120.32
CA GLU A 185 -48.85 73.28 121.66
C GLU A 185 -48.02 72.14 122.31
N MET A 186 -46.70 72.15 122.11
CA MET A 186 -45.78 71.23 122.81
C MET A 186 -44.59 71.94 123.47
N ILE A 187 -44.43 73.27 123.30
CA ILE A 187 -43.16 73.99 123.51
C ILE A 187 -42.84 74.31 124.99
N MET A 188 -43.81 74.32 125.92
CA MET A 188 -43.55 74.82 127.28
C MET A 188 -43.33 73.76 128.38
N ASN A 189 -43.85 72.53 128.24
CA ASN A 189 -43.39 71.38 129.06
C ASN A 189 -42.18 70.66 128.45
N GLN A 190 -41.83 71.06 127.23
CA GLN A 190 -40.66 70.58 126.53
C GLN A 190 -39.37 70.97 127.26
N ILE A 191 -39.19 72.11 127.94
CA ILE A 191 -37.83 72.60 128.29
C ILE A 191 -37.05 71.74 129.33
N ASP A 192 -37.70 71.15 130.33
CA ASP A 192 -37.02 70.31 131.34
C ASP A 192 -37.03 68.82 131.00
N GLN A 193 -38.04 68.36 130.25
CA GLN A 193 -37.98 67.10 129.52
C GLN A 193 -36.91 67.20 128.41
N LEU A 194 -36.74 68.35 127.76
CA LEU A 194 -35.78 68.65 126.68
C LEU A 194 -34.36 68.59 127.16
N ARG A 195 -34.04 68.76 128.45
CA ARG A 195 -32.65 68.59 128.91
C ARG A 195 -32.28 67.11 129.05
N LYS A 196 -33.15 66.30 129.66
CA LYS A 196 -32.94 64.85 129.81
C LYS A 196 -33.19 64.10 128.50
N GLU A 197 -34.19 64.54 127.73
CA GLU A 197 -34.38 64.20 126.34
C GLU A 197 -33.29 64.80 125.47
N MET A 198 -32.65 65.94 125.73
CA MET A 198 -31.51 66.39 124.93
C MET A 198 -30.32 65.52 125.19
N GLU A 199 -30.09 65.08 126.42
CA GLU A 199 -28.95 64.21 126.70
C GLU A 199 -29.18 62.81 126.13
N ASN A 200 -30.39 62.27 126.29
CA ASN A 200 -30.80 61.03 125.63
C ASN A 200 -30.89 61.20 124.11
N LYS A 201 -31.40 62.31 123.57
CA LYS A 201 -31.40 62.63 122.14
C LYS A 201 -29.99 62.82 121.66
N VAL A 202 -29.07 63.48 122.36
CA VAL A 202 -27.67 63.59 121.93
C VAL A 202 -27.00 62.22 121.90
N GLN A 203 -27.27 61.35 122.87
CA GLN A 203 -26.78 59.97 122.83
C GLN A 203 -27.45 59.15 121.73
N GLU A 204 -28.75 59.34 121.49
CA GLU A 204 -29.54 58.67 120.45
C GLU A 204 -29.16 59.17 119.06
N THR A 205 -28.96 60.47 118.85
CA THR A 205 -28.42 61.09 117.64
C THR A 205 -27.00 60.63 117.42
N LYS A 206 -26.16 60.50 118.46
CA LYS A 206 -24.80 59.97 118.31
C LYS A 206 -24.78 58.47 117.96
N LEU A 207 -25.69 57.69 118.53
CA LEU A 207 -25.87 56.28 118.18
C LEU A 207 -26.49 56.13 116.79
N SER A 208 -27.43 57.00 116.43
CA SER A 208 -28.09 57.08 115.13
C SER A 208 -27.12 57.53 114.04
N GLU A 209 -26.30 58.54 114.29
CA GLU A 209 -25.21 58.97 113.39
C GLU A 209 -24.17 57.87 113.22
N ARG A 210 -23.79 57.17 114.30
CA ARG A 210 -22.90 56.00 114.18
C ARG A 210 -23.57 54.85 113.41
N ALA A 211 -24.87 54.63 113.60
CA ALA A 211 -25.62 53.62 112.87
C ALA A 211 -25.72 54.01 111.38
N GLN A 212 -25.99 55.27 111.06
CA GLN A 212 -26.01 55.81 109.69
C GLN A 212 -24.64 55.75 109.05
N GLN A 213 -23.57 56.13 109.77
CA GLN A 213 -22.20 56.01 109.26
C GLN A 213 -21.85 54.54 108.99
N LYS A 214 -22.26 53.62 109.87
CA LYS A 214 -22.08 52.17 109.65
C LYS A 214 -22.88 51.69 108.44
N GLU A 215 -24.12 52.12 108.28
CA GLU A 215 -24.99 51.77 107.16
C GLU A 215 -24.48 52.35 105.83
N GLN A 216 -24.00 53.59 105.82
CA GLN A 216 -23.35 54.24 104.67
C GLN A 216 -22.04 53.53 104.29
N LEU A 217 -21.23 53.17 105.30
CA LEU A 217 -20.01 52.39 105.08
C LEU A 217 -20.36 51.01 104.50
N GLU A 218 -21.38 50.34 105.03
CA GLU A 218 -21.82 49.02 104.58
C GLU A 218 -22.38 49.07 103.15
N THR A 219 -23.22 50.06 102.83
CA THR A 219 -23.73 50.27 101.47
C THR A 219 -22.63 50.63 100.48
N THR A 220 -21.67 51.49 100.86
CA THR A 220 -20.52 51.82 100.02
C THR A 220 -19.62 50.60 99.80
N THR A 221 -19.38 49.80 100.84
CA THR A 221 -18.61 48.56 100.76
C THR A 221 -19.31 47.56 99.83
N ARG A 222 -20.63 47.37 99.99
CA ARG A 222 -21.43 46.50 99.13
C ARG A 222 -21.43 46.96 97.67
N LEU A 223 -21.56 48.27 97.42
CA LEU A 223 -21.47 48.85 96.09
C LEU A 223 -20.09 48.59 95.46
N THR A 224 -19.02 48.79 96.23
CA THR A 224 -17.64 48.56 95.77
C THR A 224 -17.40 47.08 95.44
N VAL A 225 -17.89 46.15 96.28
CA VAL A 225 -17.83 44.71 96.01
C VAL A 225 -18.59 44.36 94.73
N LEU A 226 -19.77 44.94 94.52
CA LEU A 226 -20.60 44.67 93.35
C LEU A 226 -19.99 45.25 92.06
N GLN A 227 -19.39 46.44 92.12
CA GLN A 227 -18.63 47.04 91.03
C GLN A 227 -17.38 46.20 90.68
N ASN A 228 -16.63 45.75 91.69
CA ASN A 228 -15.49 44.86 91.47
C ASN A 228 -15.93 43.54 90.81
N TYR A 229 -17.04 42.95 91.27
CA TYR A 229 -17.60 41.76 90.65
C TYR A 229 -17.97 42.00 89.17
N GLN A 230 -18.65 43.11 88.85
CA GLN A 230 -18.96 43.49 87.47
C GLN A 230 -17.70 43.63 86.61
N MET A 231 -16.68 44.33 87.11
CA MET A 231 -15.40 44.47 86.42
C MET A 231 -14.72 43.11 86.18
N THR A 232 -14.73 42.21 87.17
CA THR A 232 -14.18 40.85 87.00
C THR A 232 -14.92 40.09 85.92
N THR A 233 -16.27 40.14 85.89
CA THR A 233 -17.06 39.45 84.86
C THR A 233 -16.80 40.01 83.45
N GLU A 234 -16.64 41.32 83.31
CA GLU A 234 -16.33 41.97 82.03
C GLU A 234 -14.91 41.60 81.55
N LEU A 235 -13.92 41.62 82.45
CA LEU A 235 -12.55 41.19 82.13
C LEU A 235 -12.48 39.73 81.71
N GLU A 236 -13.22 38.84 82.38
CA GLU A 236 -13.31 37.43 81.97
C GLU A 236 -13.95 37.27 80.58
N TYR A 237 -15.01 38.04 80.30
CA TYR A 237 -15.67 38.01 78.99
C TYR A 237 -14.73 38.48 77.88
N GLN A 238 -14.06 39.63 78.08
CA GLN A 238 -13.08 40.17 77.13
C GLN A 238 -11.88 39.23 76.95
N SER A 239 -11.40 38.60 78.02
CA SER A 239 -10.34 37.60 77.96
C SER A 239 -10.74 36.39 77.11
N LYS A 240 -11.97 35.87 77.30
CA LYS A 240 -12.52 34.78 76.48
C LYS A 240 -12.66 35.18 75.00
N GLN A 241 -13.15 36.38 74.71
CA GLN A 241 -13.24 36.85 73.33
C GLN A 241 -11.87 37.01 72.67
N THR A 242 -10.91 37.61 73.38
CA THR A 242 -9.53 37.76 72.91
C THR A 242 -8.90 36.41 72.63
N GLY A 243 -9.11 35.42 73.51
CA GLY A 243 -8.65 34.05 73.29
C GLY A 243 -9.23 33.40 72.03
N LYS A 244 -10.52 33.62 71.74
CA LYS A 244 -11.15 33.13 70.50
C LYS A 244 -10.53 33.78 69.26
N LEU A 245 -10.39 35.10 69.26
CA LEU A 245 -9.75 35.86 68.16
C LEU A 245 -8.30 35.42 67.94
N LEU A 246 -7.54 35.20 69.01
CA LEU A 246 -6.16 34.71 68.93
C LEU A 246 -6.10 33.31 68.30
N GLY A 247 -7.03 32.43 68.69
CA GLY A 247 -7.16 31.09 68.11
C GLY A 247 -7.52 31.11 66.62
N GLU A 248 -8.43 31.99 66.21
CA GLU A 248 -8.77 32.19 64.79
C GLU A 248 -7.60 32.76 63.99
N SER A 249 -6.91 33.76 64.54
CA SER A 249 -5.69 34.34 63.93
C SER A 249 -4.60 33.27 63.73
N THR A 250 -4.38 32.42 64.72
CA THR A 250 -3.40 31.32 64.63
C THR A 250 -3.79 30.32 63.53
N LYS A 251 -5.06 29.93 63.45
CA LYS A 251 -5.56 29.03 62.38
C LYS A 251 -5.42 29.65 60.98
N LEU A 252 -5.75 30.93 60.84
CA LEU A 252 -5.59 31.64 59.58
C LEU A 252 -4.11 31.74 59.18
N GLN A 253 -3.22 31.98 60.14
CA GLN A 253 -1.78 31.99 59.91
C GLN A 253 -1.28 30.63 59.42
N GLU A 254 -1.72 29.53 60.04
CA GLU A 254 -1.41 28.17 59.60
C GLU A 254 -1.90 27.92 58.16
N GLN A 255 -3.14 28.29 57.85
CA GLN A 255 -3.68 28.19 56.49
C GLN A 255 -2.86 28.98 55.47
N VAL A 256 -2.49 30.23 55.80
CA VAL A 256 -1.63 31.05 54.93
C VAL A 256 -0.28 30.39 54.69
N THR A 257 0.33 29.78 55.72
CA THR A 257 1.61 29.08 55.54
C THR A 257 1.47 27.80 54.71
N SER A 258 0.36 27.07 54.84
CA SER A 258 0.04 25.91 54.01
C SER A 258 -0.12 26.32 52.55
N LEU A 259 -0.98 27.30 52.28
CA LEU A 259 -1.24 27.80 50.92
C LEU A 259 0.02 28.35 50.26
N LYS A 260 0.89 29.04 51.01
CA LYS A 260 2.19 29.49 50.48
C LYS A 260 3.08 28.32 50.07
N ARG A 261 3.05 27.21 50.82
CA ARG A 261 3.78 25.99 50.49
C ARG A 261 3.22 25.33 49.23
N ASP A 262 1.90 25.27 49.11
CA ASP A 262 1.22 24.69 47.94
C ASP A 262 1.50 25.50 46.67
N ILE A 263 1.46 26.83 46.76
CA ILE A 263 1.85 27.73 45.66
C ILE A 263 3.29 27.46 45.21
N GLU A 264 4.22 27.25 46.15
CA GLU A 264 5.61 26.96 45.82
C GLU A 264 5.77 25.60 45.14
N ILE A 265 5.06 24.57 45.61
CA ILE A 265 5.03 23.25 44.97
C ILE A 265 4.46 23.37 43.55
N HIS A 266 3.36 24.11 43.35
CA HIS A 266 2.77 24.32 42.03
C HIS A 266 3.74 25.03 41.07
N LYS A 267 4.47 26.04 41.53
CA LYS A 267 5.52 26.69 40.72
C LYS A 267 6.62 25.72 40.30
N GLN A 268 7.06 24.85 41.20
CA GLN A 268 8.07 23.82 40.87
C GLN A 268 7.54 22.82 39.85
N VAL A 269 6.31 22.35 40.02
CA VAL A 269 5.64 21.44 39.06
C VAL A 269 5.49 22.10 37.69
N GLU A 270 5.08 23.36 37.64
CA GLU A 270 4.95 24.13 36.39
C GLU A 270 6.29 24.26 35.67
N GLN A 271 7.38 24.54 36.40
CA GLN A 271 8.74 24.59 35.82
C GLN A 271 9.17 23.22 35.25
N GLU A 272 8.91 22.13 35.95
CA GLU A 272 9.23 20.78 35.47
C GLU A 272 8.38 20.38 34.25
N LEU A 273 7.09 20.73 34.24
CA LEU A 273 6.22 20.54 33.07
C LEU A 273 6.70 21.37 31.88
N ALA A 274 7.12 22.62 32.08
CA ALA A 274 7.69 23.45 31.04
C ALA A 274 8.99 22.85 30.46
N LYS A 275 9.89 22.36 31.32
CA LYS A 275 11.11 21.64 30.89
C LYS A 275 10.78 20.37 30.10
N ARG A 276 9.85 19.54 30.61
CA ARG A 276 9.42 18.30 29.94
C ARG A 276 8.77 18.59 28.59
N SER A 277 7.89 19.59 28.52
CA SER A 277 7.27 20.06 27.28
C SER A 277 8.32 20.54 26.27
N HIS A 278 9.28 21.35 26.71
CA HIS A 278 10.38 21.81 25.86
C HIS A 278 11.26 20.66 25.34
N PHE A 279 11.54 19.67 26.20
CA PHE A 279 12.27 18.46 25.80
C PHE A 279 11.49 17.64 24.75
N SER A 280 10.20 17.39 24.98
CA SER A 280 9.33 16.70 24.01
C SER A 280 9.24 17.45 22.69
N GLN A 281 9.11 18.79 22.69
CA GLN A 281 9.15 19.60 21.47
C GLN A 281 10.48 19.46 20.72
N LYS A 282 11.62 19.47 21.44
CA LYS A 282 12.94 19.22 20.84
C LYS A 282 13.03 17.82 20.21
N LEU A 283 12.48 16.81 20.88
CA LEU A 283 12.44 15.44 20.36
C LEU A 283 11.58 15.34 19.10
N ILE A 284 10.39 15.95 19.10
CA ILE A 284 9.49 16.02 17.94
C ILE A 284 10.20 16.69 16.76
N LYS A 285 10.90 17.82 16.98
CA LYS A 285 11.69 18.49 15.93
C LYS A 285 12.78 17.60 15.35
N LYS A 286 13.51 16.85 16.19
CA LYS A 286 14.54 15.90 15.72
C LYS A 286 13.93 14.76 14.90
N LEU A 287 12.83 14.17 15.37
CA LEU A 287 12.13 13.10 14.64
C LEU A 287 11.54 13.61 13.33
N SER A 288 10.96 14.81 13.30
CA SER A 288 10.41 15.42 12.09
C SER A 288 11.51 15.72 11.06
N SER A 289 12.67 16.22 11.51
CA SER A 289 13.85 16.38 10.64
C SER A 289 14.30 15.04 10.08
N ARG A 290 14.32 13.98 10.90
CA ARG A 290 14.72 12.64 10.45
C ARG A 290 13.74 12.03 9.46
N ILE A 291 12.44 12.24 9.64
CA ILE A 291 11.41 11.83 8.68
C ILE A 291 11.64 12.55 7.36
N LYS A 292 11.86 13.86 7.38
CA LYS A 292 12.15 14.63 6.18
C LYS A 292 13.41 14.13 5.45
N ASP A 293 14.50 13.87 6.18
CA ASP A 293 15.72 13.30 5.58
C ASP A 293 15.46 11.93 4.92
N LEU A 294 14.55 11.12 5.48
CA LEU A 294 14.18 9.83 4.92
C LEU A 294 13.24 9.96 3.70
N GLU A 295 12.33 10.94 3.71
CA GLU A 295 11.48 11.30 2.57
C GLU A 295 12.35 11.79 1.40
N ASP A 296 13.29 12.70 1.65
CA ASP A 296 14.24 13.19 0.64
C ASP A 296 15.10 12.03 0.07
N GLN A 297 15.52 11.08 0.92
CA GLN A 297 16.23 9.87 0.47
C GLN A 297 15.36 8.92 -0.35
N LEU A 298 14.07 8.81 -0.03
CA LEU A 298 13.12 8.01 -0.81
C LEU A 298 12.88 8.65 -2.18
N GLU A 299 12.64 9.95 -2.23
CA GLU A 299 12.45 10.69 -3.48
C GLU A 299 13.69 10.57 -4.38
N GLN A 300 14.89 10.66 -3.80
CA GLN A 300 16.13 10.46 -4.54
C GLN A 300 16.28 9.03 -5.08
N LYS A 301 15.90 8.01 -4.30
CA LYS A 301 15.89 6.61 -4.76
C LYS A 301 14.84 6.36 -5.83
N GLU A 302 13.67 6.98 -5.74
CA GLU A 302 12.64 6.90 -6.78
C GLU A 302 13.13 7.54 -8.09
N PHE A 303 13.81 8.68 -8.00
CA PHE A 303 14.45 9.31 -9.15
C PHE A 303 15.52 8.42 -9.78
N GLU A 304 16.41 7.84 -8.96
CA GLU A 304 17.44 6.88 -9.42
C GLU A 304 16.80 5.63 -10.05
N HIS A 305 15.71 5.11 -9.47
CA HIS A 305 15.00 3.94 -10.01
C HIS A 305 14.29 4.28 -11.34
N GLN A 306 13.71 5.47 -11.45
CA GLN A 306 13.08 5.94 -12.68
C GLN A 306 14.11 6.17 -13.79
N GLU A 307 15.29 6.70 -13.46
CA GLU A 307 16.40 6.85 -14.38
C GLU A 307 16.93 5.49 -14.82
N LEU A 308 17.12 4.54 -13.90
CA LEU A 308 17.55 3.18 -14.21
C LEU A 308 16.55 2.45 -15.11
N ASN A 309 15.24 2.53 -14.82
CA ASN A 309 14.20 1.95 -15.68
C ASN A 309 14.20 2.59 -17.07
N SER A 310 14.42 3.91 -17.16
CA SER A 310 14.52 4.61 -18.45
C SER A 310 15.75 4.17 -19.24
N GLN A 311 16.88 3.90 -18.55
CA GLN A 311 18.08 3.36 -19.18
C GLN A 311 17.89 1.91 -19.64
N GLN A 312 17.22 1.06 -18.86
CA GLN A 312 16.89 -0.31 -19.25
C GLN A 312 15.95 -0.34 -20.47
N ALA A 313 14.91 0.49 -20.48
CA ALA A 313 14.01 0.62 -21.64
C ALA A 313 14.76 1.10 -22.90
N ARG A 314 15.74 1.99 -22.75
CA ARG A 314 16.62 2.40 -23.86
C ARG A 314 17.46 1.24 -24.38
N GLN A 315 18.07 0.45 -23.49
CA GLN A 315 18.87 -0.72 -23.88
C GLN A 315 18.02 -1.80 -24.57
N GLU A 316 16.79 -2.05 -24.11
CA GLU A 316 15.87 -2.98 -24.77
C GLU A 316 15.47 -2.49 -26.17
N MET A 317 15.17 -1.20 -26.32
CA MET A 317 14.90 -0.60 -27.63
C MET A 317 16.10 -0.67 -28.56
N GLU A 318 17.31 -0.54 -28.03
CA GLU A 318 18.55 -0.67 -28.80
C GLU A 318 18.77 -2.10 -29.29
N LYS A 319 18.54 -3.10 -28.42
CA LYS A 319 18.55 -4.52 -28.82
C LYS A 319 17.52 -4.84 -29.90
N ILE A 320 16.31 -4.29 -29.80
CA ILE A 320 15.28 -4.46 -30.84
C ILE A 320 15.77 -3.87 -32.16
N ARG A 321 16.32 -2.65 -32.15
CA ARG A 321 16.89 -2.02 -33.36
C ARG A 321 18.03 -2.83 -33.96
N GLU A 322 18.91 -3.39 -33.14
CA GLU A 322 19.98 -4.29 -33.61
C GLU A 322 19.42 -5.53 -34.31
N THR A 323 18.38 -6.15 -33.75
CA THR A 323 17.73 -7.30 -34.39
C THR A 323 17.05 -6.94 -35.70
N GLU A 324 16.43 -5.77 -35.80
CA GLU A 324 15.83 -5.27 -37.04
C GLU A 324 16.89 -4.96 -38.11
N ILE A 325 18.00 -4.33 -37.72
CA ILE A 325 19.14 -4.07 -38.62
C ILE A 325 19.68 -5.40 -39.17
N MET A 326 19.89 -6.39 -38.29
CA MET A 326 20.37 -7.71 -38.69
C MET A 326 19.41 -8.42 -39.67
N GLN A 327 18.09 -8.27 -39.50
CA GLN A 327 17.11 -8.81 -40.45
C GLN A 327 17.13 -8.08 -41.79
N LEU A 328 17.28 -6.76 -41.78
CA LEU A 328 17.40 -5.94 -42.99
C LEU A 328 18.67 -6.27 -43.77
N GLU A 329 19.80 -6.45 -43.09
CA GLU A 329 21.06 -6.88 -43.69
C GLU A 329 20.92 -8.25 -44.36
N LYS A 330 20.27 -9.21 -43.69
CA LYS A 330 19.97 -10.52 -44.27
C LYS A 330 19.11 -10.41 -45.54
N LYS A 331 18.12 -9.51 -45.53
CA LYS A 331 17.25 -9.26 -46.69
C LYS A 331 18.01 -8.59 -47.83
N ILE A 332 18.91 -7.65 -47.53
CA ILE A 332 19.79 -7.02 -48.53
C ILE A 332 20.69 -8.08 -49.17
N ALA A 333 21.30 -8.97 -48.39
CA ALA A 333 22.14 -10.05 -48.92
C ALA A 333 21.36 -11.02 -49.82
N GLN A 334 20.12 -11.36 -49.45
CA GLN A 334 19.23 -12.16 -50.31
C GLN A 334 18.93 -11.46 -51.63
N LEU A 335 18.54 -10.17 -51.57
CA LEU A 335 18.25 -9.39 -52.78
C LEU A 335 19.48 -9.21 -53.68
N GLN A 336 20.67 -9.10 -53.10
CA GLN A 336 21.93 -9.06 -53.87
C GLN A 336 22.16 -10.37 -54.62
N ASN A 337 21.98 -11.52 -53.95
CA ASN A 337 22.09 -12.84 -54.58
C ASN A 337 21.06 -13.02 -55.71
N ASP A 338 19.80 -12.64 -55.48
CA ASP A 338 18.76 -12.70 -56.51
C ASP A 338 19.11 -11.81 -57.72
N ASN A 339 19.71 -10.63 -57.47
CA ASN A 339 20.16 -9.74 -58.54
C ASN A 339 21.32 -10.35 -59.33
N GLU A 340 22.25 -11.05 -58.67
CA GLU A 340 23.32 -11.80 -59.34
C GLU A 340 22.79 -12.94 -60.20
N ILE A 341 21.82 -13.70 -59.70
CA ILE A 341 21.13 -14.75 -60.46
C ILE A 341 20.46 -14.14 -61.70
N LEU A 342 19.66 -13.09 -61.53
CA LEU A 342 18.99 -12.42 -62.65
C LEU A 342 19.98 -11.84 -63.67
N ARG A 343 21.11 -11.29 -63.22
CA ARG A 343 22.20 -10.84 -64.11
C ARG A 343 22.79 -12.01 -64.90
N SER A 344 23.01 -13.15 -64.27
CA SER A 344 23.52 -14.35 -64.93
C SER A 344 22.55 -14.89 -65.98
N GLU A 345 21.24 -14.91 -65.68
CA GLU A 345 20.19 -15.30 -66.62
C GLU A 345 20.11 -14.33 -67.80
N ASN A 346 20.18 -13.02 -67.53
CA ASN A 346 20.15 -12.00 -68.58
C ASN A 346 21.37 -12.13 -69.51
N ASN A 347 22.56 -12.38 -68.94
CA ASN A 347 23.77 -12.67 -69.72
C ASN A 347 23.63 -13.95 -70.56
N HIS A 348 22.99 -14.99 -70.03
CA HIS A 348 22.71 -16.23 -70.76
C HIS A 348 21.72 -15.99 -71.93
N LEU A 349 20.67 -15.20 -71.70
CA LEU A 349 19.72 -14.83 -72.75
C LEU A 349 20.38 -13.98 -73.84
N LEU A 350 21.25 -13.03 -73.47
CA LEU A 350 22.02 -12.24 -74.42
C LEU A 350 22.92 -13.12 -75.30
N THR A 351 23.66 -14.06 -74.70
CA THR A 351 24.49 -15.01 -75.48
C THR A 351 23.64 -15.87 -76.41
N LYS A 352 22.48 -16.33 -75.96
CA LYS A 352 21.54 -17.09 -76.80
C LYS A 352 21.00 -16.27 -77.97
N LEU A 353 20.75 -14.99 -77.76
CA LEU A 353 20.30 -14.08 -78.81
C LEU A 353 21.40 -13.84 -79.86
N ASP A 354 22.66 -13.69 -79.41
CA ASP A 354 23.80 -13.57 -80.31
C ASP A 354 24.05 -14.84 -81.13
N THR A 355 23.85 -16.03 -80.54
CA THR A 355 23.94 -17.29 -81.31
C THR A 355 22.87 -17.38 -82.40
N ILE A 356 21.64 -16.93 -82.11
CA ILE A 356 20.55 -16.90 -83.10
C ILE A 356 20.89 -15.92 -84.23
N ARG A 357 21.39 -14.72 -83.90
CA ARG A 357 21.83 -13.75 -84.92
C ARG A 357 22.96 -14.28 -85.81
N LEU A 358 23.91 -15.01 -85.23
CA LEU A 358 24.98 -15.67 -85.99
C LEU A 358 24.42 -16.71 -86.95
N ASP A 359 23.43 -17.50 -86.52
CA ASP A 359 22.78 -18.50 -87.38
C ASP A 359 21.94 -17.84 -88.49
N GLU A 360 21.20 -16.77 -88.20
CA GLU A 360 20.48 -15.99 -89.21
C GLU A 360 21.43 -15.41 -90.27
N ASN A 361 22.60 -14.91 -89.86
CA ASN A 361 23.62 -14.40 -90.77
C ASN A 361 24.24 -15.50 -91.67
N LYS A 362 24.34 -16.75 -91.21
CA LYS A 362 24.80 -17.87 -92.06
C LYS A 362 23.87 -18.10 -93.25
N PHE A 363 22.57 -17.90 -93.07
CA PHE A 363 21.57 -18.08 -94.13
C PHE A 363 21.31 -16.81 -94.94
N ALA A 364 21.79 -15.64 -94.50
CA ALA A 364 21.65 -14.38 -95.24
C ALA A 364 22.32 -14.46 -96.62
N ASN A 365 23.54 -15.03 -96.70
CA ASN A 365 24.27 -15.17 -97.96
C ASN A 365 23.69 -16.24 -98.91
N LEU A 366 22.89 -17.18 -98.40
CA LEU A 366 22.30 -18.25 -99.20
C LEU A 366 21.30 -17.67 -100.23
N SER A 367 20.56 -16.63 -99.84
CA SER A 367 19.62 -15.94 -100.73
C SER A 367 20.32 -15.30 -101.93
N ALA A 368 21.42 -14.57 -101.67
CA ALA A 368 22.24 -13.94 -102.69
C ALA A 368 22.93 -14.95 -103.61
N ILE A 369 23.44 -16.07 -103.06
CA ILE A 369 24.06 -17.15 -103.85
C ILE A 369 23.01 -17.82 -104.76
N LEU A 370 21.81 -18.12 -104.24
CA LEU A 370 20.74 -18.74 -105.03
C LEU A 370 20.22 -17.79 -106.12
N ALA A 371 20.07 -16.50 -105.82
CA ALA A 371 19.69 -15.50 -106.82
C ALA A 371 20.72 -15.40 -107.95
N SER A 372 22.02 -15.35 -107.61
CA SER A 372 23.12 -15.31 -108.60
C SER A 372 23.17 -16.57 -109.46
N ASN A 373 22.97 -17.76 -108.86
CA ASN A 373 22.91 -19.01 -109.62
C ASN A 373 21.69 -19.07 -110.54
N LEU A 374 20.51 -18.61 -110.11
CA LEU A 374 19.32 -18.55 -110.96
C LEU A 374 19.49 -17.54 -112.11
N GLU A 375 20.19 -16.44 -111.88
CA GLU A 375 20.55 -15.47 -112.92
C GLU A 375 21.53 -16.07 -113.95
N TYR A 376 22.49 -16.89 -113.50
CA TYR A 376 23.36 -17.66 -114.39
C TYR A 376 22.57 -18.67 -115.26
N LEU A 377 21.52 -19.30 -114.72
CA LEU A 377 20.65 -20.20 -115.48
C LEU A 377 19.77 -19.49 -116.49
N LYS A 378 19.25 -18.31 -116.11
CA LYS A 378 18.53 -17.41 -117.01
C LYS A 378 19.38 -17.07 -118.24
N ASN A 379 20.65 -16.73 -118.02
CA ASN A 379 21.53 -16.29 -119.11
C ASN A 379 22.00 -17.43 -120.03
N ASN A 380 22.02 -18.69 -119.56
CA ASN A 380 22.59 -19.81 -120.32
C ASN A 380 21.59 -20.73 -121.02
N PHE A 381 20.32 -20.80 -120.58
CA PHE A 381 19.37 -21.82 -121.07
C PHE A 381 18.15 -21.29 -121.82
N ASN A 382 18.06 -19.98 -122.09
CA ASN A 382 16.99 -19.34 -122.88
C ASN A 382 15.59 -19.90 -122.55
N HIS A 383 15.34 -20.08 -121.25
CA HIS A 383 14.05 -20.46 -120.70
C HIS A 383 13.36 -19.21 -120.16
N ASP A 384 12.04 -19.11 -120.36
CA ASP A 384 11.13 -18.08 -119.83
C ASP A 384 11.07 -18.10 -118.29
N ILE A 385 12.21 -17.90 -117.64
CA ILE A 385 12.35 -17.80 -116.18
C ILE A 385 11.93 -16.38 -115.72
N SER A 386 11.96 -15.40 -116.62
CA SER A 386 11.65 -13.98 -116.31
C SER A 386 10.16 -13.68 -116.11
N GLU A 387 9.24 -14.53 -116.57
CA GLU A 387 7.80 -14.26 -116.40
C GLU A 387 7.24 -14.74 -115.05
N ILE A 388 7.96 -15.57 -114.29
CA ILE A 388 7.41 -16.22 -113.09
C ILE A 388 8.06 -15.71 -111.79
N ILE A 389 9.28 -15.17 -111.82
CA ILE A 389 10.00 -14.74 -110.60
C ILE A 389 10.82 -13.46 -110.84
N ASP A 390 10.62 -12.45 -109.99
CA ASP A 390 11.51 -11.29 -109.90
C ASP A 390 12.78 -11.63 -109.11
N LEU A 391 13.89 -11.77 -109.81
CA LEU A 391 15.20 -12.14 -109.24
C LEU A 391 15.81 -11.01 -108.38
N SER A 392 15.39 -9.76 -108.60
CA SER A 392 15.87 -8.63 -107.79
C SER A 392 15.29 -8.67 -106.38
N GLU A 393 14.01 -9.01 -106.26
CA GLU A 393 13.30 -9.15 -104.98
C GLU A 393 13.82 -10.33 -104.14
N LEU A 394 14.32 -11.38 -104.80
CA LEU A 394 14.89 -12.56 -104.14
C LEU A 394 16.27 -12.36 -103.54
N ARG A 395 17.06 -11.46 -104.12
CA ARG A 395 18.40 -11.11 -103.63
C ARG A 395 18.34 -10.30 -102.34
N ASP A 396 17.31 -9.48 -102.19
CA ASP A 396 17.18 -8.55 -101.08
C ASP A 396 16.42 -9.15 -99.88
N LYS A 397 15.85 -10.37 -100.02
CA LYS A 397 15.11 -11.08 -98.96
C LYS A 397 15.82 -12.34 -98.51
N SER A 398 15.91 -12.55 -97.20
CA SER A 398 16.40 -13.81 -96.62
C SER A 398 15.52 -15.00 -97.04
N VAL A 399 16.11 -16.18 -97.17
CA VAL A 399 15.41 -17.43 -97.57
C VAL A 399 14.23 -17.75 -96.64
N SER A 400 14.31 -17.36 -95.36
CA SER A 400 13.21 -17.52 -94.40
C SER A 400 11.98 -16.67 -94.77
N GLN A 401 12.19 -15.50 -95.36
CA GLN A 401 11.18 -14.52 -95.74
C GLN A 401 10.60 -14.76 -97.15
N TRP A 402 11.10 -15.74 -97.89
CA TRP A 402 10.54 -16.10 -99.18
C TRP A 402 9.14 -16.68 -99.00
N THR A 403 8.21 -16.25 -99.84
CA THR A 403 6.86 -16.81 -99.88
C THR A 403 6.92 -18.29 -100.26
N SER A 404 5.95 -19.09 -99.80
CA SER A 404 5.89 -20.52 -100.13
C SER A 404 5.90 -20.75 -101.64
N ASN A 405 5.26 -19.86 -102.42
CA ASN A 405 5.30 -19.91 -103.89
C ASN A 405 6.71 -19.67 -104.43
N GLN A 406 7.44 -18.65 -103.96
CA GLN A 406 8.84 -18.42 -104.38
C GLN A 406 9.73 -19.64 -104.09
N LYS A 407 9.59 -20.23 -102.89
CA LYS A 407 10.33 -21.45 -102.52
C LYS A 407 10.00 -22.62 -103.45
N ILE A 408 8.72 -22.88 -103.70
CA ILE A 408 8.25 -23.97 -104.57
C ILE A 408 8.73 -23.76 -106.01
N THR A 409 8.63 -22.54 -106.55
CA THR A 409 9.05 -22.26 -107.92
C THR A 409 10.55 -22.42 -108.10
N ILE A 410 11.37 -21.91 -107.17
CA ILE A 410 12.83 -22.09 -107.19
C ILE A 410 13.20 -23.58 -107.08
N MET A 411 12.55 -24.30 -106.16
CA MET A 411 12.75 -25.74 -106.01
C MET A 411 12.38 -26.49 -107.29
N SER A 412 11.29 -26.10 -107.97
CA SER A 412 10.85 -26.70 -109.22
C SER A 412 11.81 -26.42 -110.39
N ILE A 413 12.43 -25.23 -110.44
CA ILE A 413 13.47 -24.89 -111.43
C ILE A 413 14.72 -25.73 -111.20
N LEU A 414 15.19 -25.84 -109.95
CA LEU A 414 16.34 -26.67 -109.58
C LEU A 414 16.07 -28.17 -109.83
N LEU A 415 14.86 -28.64 -109.51
CA LEU A 415 14.43 -30.01 -109.79
C LEU A 415 14.38 -30.29 -111.30
N ARG A 416 13.87 -29.34 -112.10
CA ARG A 416 13.82 -29.47 -113.56
C ARG A 416 15.21 -29.50 -114.18
N GLN A 417 16.15 -28.74 -113.63
CA GLN A 417 17.53 -28.73 -114.09
C GLN A 417 18.26 -30.03 -113.72
N THR A 418 18.11 -30.51 -112.48
CA THR A 418 18.65 -31.81 -112.07
C THR A 418 18.02 -32.97 -112.85
N GLN A 419 16.76 -32.85 -113.29
CA GLN A 419 16.08 -33.81 -114.15
C GLN A 419 16.75 -33.96 -115.54
N GLN A 420 17.38 -32.91 -116.08
CA GLN A 420 18.15 -32.99 -117.34
C GLN A 420 19.44 -33.83 -117.18
N TYR A 421 19.97 -33.91 -115.96
CA TYR A 421 21.12 -34.77 -115.64
C TYR A 421 20.72 -36.18 -115.19
N LEU A 422 19.41 -36.47 -115.06
CA LEU A 422 18.84 -37.76 -114.63
C LEU A 422 18.44 -38.69 -115.81
N THR A 423 19.19 -38.70 -116.91
CA THR A 423 18.98 -39.68 -117.99
C THR A 423 19.58 -41.05 -117.65
N LYS A 424 18.86 -42.13 -118.00
CA LYS A 424 19.01 -43.56 -117.59
C LYS A 424 20.39 -44.24 -117.75
N LYS A 425 21.46 -43.53 -118.11
CA LYS A 425 22.84 -44.06 -118.21
C LYS A 425 23.77 -43.68 -117.06
N ASN A 426 23.35 -42.80 -116.14
CA ASN A 426 24.20 -42.35 -115.01
C ASN A 426 23.63 -42.64 -113.61
N LEU A 427 22.57 -43.45 -113.50
CA LEU A 427 22.11 -44.03 -112.23
C LEU A 427 22.87 -45.34 -111.98
N ASN A 428 24.16 -45.23 -111.66
CA ASN A 428 24.90 -46.32 -111.05
C ASN A 428 24.53 -46.35 -109.57
N ILE A 429 23.48 -47.12 -109.26
CA ILE A 429 23.14 -47.50 -107.90
C ILE A 429 24.25 -48.42 -107.43
N SER A 430 25.22 -47.85 -106.73
CA SER A 430 26.16 -48.62 -105.93
C SER A 430 25.67 -48.62 -104.49
N ASP A 431 25.37 -49.81 -104.00
CA ASP A 431 25.25 -50.13 -102.59
C ASP A 431 26.51 -49.66 -101.85
N THR A 432 26.36 -48.65 -101.00
CA THR A 432 27.27 -48.40 -99.87
C THR A 432 26.46 -48.02 -98.65
N ASN A 433 26.21 -49.06 -97.85
CA ASN A 433 26.31 -49.11 -96.40
C ASN A 433 26.85 -47.86 -95.67
N GLN A 434 26.24 -47.65 -94.50
CA GLN A 434 26.74 -46.94 -93.31
C GLN A 434 26.82 -45.41 -93.40
N ILE A 435 25.70 -44.76 -93.08
CA ILE A 435 25.75 -43.50 -92.32
C ILE A 435 25.08 -43.74 -90.97
N ASN A 436 25.94 -43.62 -89.97
CA ASN A 436 25.72 -43.73 -88.55
C ASN A 436 24.68 -42.70 -88.09
N ILE A 437 23.46 -43.15 -87.77
CA ILE A 437 22.48 -42.34 -87.03
C ILE A 437 22.88 -42.42 -85.56
N ASN A 438 23.79 -41.55 -85.15
CA ASN A 438 23.94 -41.15 -83.76
C ASN A 438 23.55 -39.68 -83.64
N HIS A 439 22.25 -39.43 -83.67
CA HIS A 439 21.67 -38.25 -83.03
C HIS A 439 20.71 -38.74 -81.94
N THR A 440 21.29 -39.10 -80.79
CA THR A 440 20.56 -39.12 -79.52
C THR A 440 20.23 -37.68 -79.15
N MET A 441 19.10 -37.18 -79.62
CA MET A 441 18.33 -36.21 -78.85
C MET A 441 17.43 -37.01 -77.93
N THR A 442 17.98 -37.40 -76.78
CA THR A 442 17.18 -37.82 -75.63
C THR A 442 16.40 -36.61 -75.15
N GLU A 443 15.13 -36.55 -75.55
CA GLU A 443 14.08 -36.12 -74.65
C GLU A 443 14.19 -36.96 -73.37
N ASN A 444 14.66 -36.34 -72.30
CA ASN A 444 14.36 -36.77 -70.93
C ASN A 444 13.66 -35.60 -70.25
N ALA A 445 12.36 -35.49 -70.53
CA ALA A 445 11.42 -34.96 -69.57
C ALA A 445 11.26 -36.02 -68.45
N THR A 446 12.19 -36.03 -67.49
CA THR A 446 11.95 -36.65 -66.19
C THR A 446 11.40 -35.58 -65.25
N ILE A 447 10.07 -35.56 -65.18
CA ILE A 447 9.34 -35.21 -63.98
C ILE A 447 9.88 -36.11 -62.85
N VAL A 448 10.56 -35.51 -61.88
CA VAL A 448 10.77 -36.10 -60.56
C VAL A 448 10.05 -35.20 -59.57
N ASP A 449 8.91 -35.71 -59.14
CA ASP A 449 8.22 -35.32 -57.93
C ASP A 449 9.16 -35.38 -56.71
N ASN A 450 8.98 -34.38 -55.85
CA ASN A 450 8.90 -34.48 -54.40
C ASN A 450 9.62 -35.66 -53.71
N ASN A 451 10.69 -35.35 -52.98
CA ASN A 451 10.74 -35.48 -51.51
C ASN A 451 12.19 -35.36 -51.00
N ASN A 452 12.45 -34.36 -50.15
CA ASN A 452 13.21 -34.48 -48.90
C ASN A 452 13.40 -33.10 -48.26
N LYS A 453 12.38 -32.64 -47.52
CA LYS A 453 12.58 -31.72 -46.40
C LYS A 453 13.16 -32.52 -45.24
N SER A 454 14.49 -32.58 -45.13
CA SER A 454 15.16 -32.79 -43.84
C SER A 454 15.71 -31.45 -43.39
N PHE A 455 14.86 -30.67 -42.72
CA PHE A 455 15.27 -29.50 -41.97
C PHE A 455 15.97 -30.00 -40.69
N TYR A 456 17.29 -30.14 -40.73
CA TYR A 456 18.09 -30.16 -39.51
C TYR A 456 18.06 -28.75 -38.91
N PHE A 457 17.34 -28.58 -37.80
CA PHE A 457 17.58 -27.48 -36.87
C PHE A 457 18.96 -27.69 -36.22
N PRO A 458 19.89 -26.73 -36.27
CA PRO A 458 20.90 -26.62 -35.24
C PRO A 458 20.30 -25.84 -34.08
N SER A 459 19.74 -26.59 -33.13
CA SER A 459 19.48 -26.09 -31.77
C SER A 459 20.81 -26.01 -31.03
N THR A 460 21.52 -24.89 -31.10
CA THR A 460 22.55 -24.53 -30.12
C THR A 460 22.70 -23.01 -30.04
N LEU A 461 21.78 -22.36 -29.33
CA LEU A 461 22.12 -21.16 -28.57
C LEU A 461 22.43 -21.64 -27.15
N GLN A 462 23.74 -21.72 -26.87
CA GLN A 462 24.27 -21.83 -25.52
C GLN A 462 23.94 -20.53 -24.78
N LEU A 463 22.89 -20.58 -23.97
CA LEU A 463 22.77 -19.68 -22.82
C LEU A 463 23.79 -20.16 -21.78
N ASN A 464 24.84 -19.36 -21.60
CA ASN A 464 25.70 -19.42 -20.42
C ASN A 464 24.82 -19.11 -19.19
N CYS A 465 24.27 -20.16 -18.57
CA CYS A 465 23.89 -20.14 -17.17
C CYS A 465 25.18 -20.17 -16.35
N LEU A 466 25.39 -19.10 -15.58
CA LEU A 466 26.34 -19.07 -14.48
C LEU A 466 26.03 -20.21 -13.50
N GLU A 467 26.91 -21.21 -13.47
CA GLU A 467 27.09 -22.10 -12.33
C GLU A 467 27.53 -21.28 -11.12
N ILE A 468 26.60 -21.01 -10.20
CA ILE A 468 26.97 -20.79 -8.80
C ILE A 468 26.87 -22.16 -8.15
N LYS A 469 28.06 -22.71 -7.87
CA LYS A 469 28.25 -23.93 -7.09
C LYS A 469 27.58 -23.77 -5.72
N SER A 470 26.59 -24.61 -5.47
CA SER A 470 26.19 -25.03 -4.14
C SER A 470 27.24 -26.02 -3.62
N GLU A 471 28.14 -25.55 -2.77
CA GLU A 471 28.79 -26.39 -1.76
C GLU A 471 27.87 -26.39 -0.53
N GLU A 472 27.13 -27.49 -0.38
CA GLU A 472 26.64 -27.94 0.92
C GLU A 472 27.75 -28.67 1.67
N ASP A 473 27.64 -28.57 2.98
CA ASP A 473 28.31 -29.35 4.03
C ASP A 473 29.75 -29.00 4.38
N GLN A 474 29.89 -28.14 5.41
CA GLN A 474 30.20 -28.66 6.75
C GLN A 474 30.05 -27.59 7.85
N THR A 475 29.12 -27.88 8.76
CA THR A 475 29.25 -27.70 10.22
C THR A 475 30.04 -26.49 10.74
N THR A 476 29.35 -25.52 11.32
CA THR A 476 29.70 -25.05 12.67
C THR A 476 28.52 -24.32 13.31
N GLN A 477 28.16 -24.85 14.47
CA GLN A 477 27.30 -24.23 15.47
C GLN A 477 27.77 -22.80 15.78
N LEU A 478 27.04 -21.78 15.34
CA LEU A 478 27.14 -20.46 15.97
C LEU A 478 25.73 -19.91 16.16
N SER A 479 25.28 -20.12 17.39
CA SER A 479 24.20 -19.45 18.09
C SER A 479 23.84 -18.07 17.52
N SER A 480 22.68 -18.01 16.85
CA SER A 480 21.94 -16.76 16.68
C SER A 480 21.64 -16.21 18.07
N LYS A 481 22.46 -15.23 18.46
CA LYS A 481 22.20 -14.35 19.58
C LYS A 481 20.87 -13.66 19.28
N ARG A 482 19.83 -14.16 19.96
CA ARG A 482 18.71 -13.35 20.42
C ARG A 482 19.23 -11.93 20.67
N PHE A 483 18.62 -10.95 20.01
CA PHE A 483 18.46 -9.66 20.65
C PHE A 483 17.59 -9.90 21.89
N GLN A 484 18.22 -10.39 22.96
CA GLN A 484 17.80 -10.08 24.31
C GLN A 484 17.85 -8.57 24.37
N GLY A 485 16.67 -7.96 24.47
CA GLY A 485 16.56 -6.56 24.82
C GLY A 485 17.50 -6.30 25.98
N VAL A 486 18.32 -5.26 25.82
CA VAL A 486 19.14 -4.72 26.90
C VAL A 486 18.21 -4.62 28.12
N PRO A 487 18.41 -5.42 29.19
CA PRO A 487 17.69 -5.16 30.41
C PRO A 487 18.18 -3.79 30.85
N LEU A 488 17.29 -2.82 30.79
CA LEU A 488 17.45 -1.58 31.52
C LEU A 488 17.57 -1.98 32.98
N ASP A 489 18.81 -2.13 33.43
CA ASP A 489 19.18 -2.27 34.83
C ASP A 489 18.93 -0.89 35.47
N ILE A 490 17.65 -0.57 35.62
CA ILE A 490 17.21 0.50 36.51
C ILE A 490 17.42 -0.10 37.88
N SER A 491 18.57 0.23 38.46
CA SER A 491 18.89 -0.06 39.84
C SER A 491 17.75 0.45 40.73
N ASN A 492 16.91 -0.48 41.20
CA ASN A 492 15.90 -0.24 42.23
C ASN A 492 16.54 0.06 43.62
N SER A 493 17.81 0.47 43.66
CA SER A 493 18.54 0.83 44.88
C SER A 493 18.51 2.33 45.18
N ILE A 494 17.96 3.17 44.29
CA ILE A 494 17.86 4.61 44.52
C ILE A 494 16.39 4.97 44.79
N VAL A 495 16.12 5.22 46.08
CA VAL A 495 14.87 5.72 46.67
C VAL A 495 13.82 4.64 47.00
N LYS A 496 14.17 3.76 47.95
CA LYS A 496 13.21 3.35 48.99
C LYS A 496 13.03 4.52 49.97
N SER A 497 12.41 5.61 49.53
CA SER A 497 11.75 6.51 50.48
C SER A 497 10.29 6.06 50.57
N ASN A 498 9.78 5.95 51.79
CA ASN A 498 8.39 5.58 52.00
C ASN A 498 7.51 6.59 51.27
N LEU A 499 6.82 6.14 50.22
CA LEU A 499 5.72 6.86 49.59
C LEU A 499 4.74 7.21 50.71
N ARG A 500 4.72 8.50 51.06
CA ARG A 500 3.77 9.05 52.02
C ARG A 500 2.41 9.03 51.34
N ASP A 501 1.46 8.28 51.90
CA ASP A 501 0.07 8.29 51.47
C ASP A 501 -0.45 9.74 51.45
N TRP A 502 -0.68 10.27 50.24
CA TRP A 502 -1.39 11.53 50.08
C TRP A 502 -2.85 11.32 50.51
N GLY A 503 -3.29 12.02 51.55
CA GLY A 503 -4.68 11.99 52.02
C GLY A 503 -4.92 11.56 53.47
N LYS A 504 -3.87 11.23 54.26
CA LYS A 504 -4.03 11.03 55.72
C LYS A 504 -3.53 12.25 56.50
N PRO A 505 -4.33 12.85 57.40
CA PRO A 505 -3.84 13.88 58.30
C PRO A 505 -2.71 13.30 59.15
N SER A 506 -1.58 14.02 59.26
CA SER A 506 -0.45 13.63 60.10
C SER A 506 -0.95 13.25 61.48
N ALA A 507 -0.83 11.98 61.86
CA ALA A 507 -0.99 11.57 63.23
C ALA A 507 -0.01 12.39 64.08
N LEU A 508 -0.54 13.08 65.10
CA LEU A 508 0.23 13.85 66.05
C LEU A 508 1.36 12.99 66.61
N GLN A 509 2.60 13.25 66.18
CA GLN A 509 3.77 12.92 66.97
C GLN A 509 3.67 13.76 68.25
N GLN A 510 3.44 13.06 69.36
CA GLN A 510 3.54 13.62 70.70
C GLN A 510 4.91 14.26 70.86
N SER A 511 4.95 15.59 70.78
CA SER A 511 6.11 16.38 71.12
C SER A 511 6.40 16.18 72.61
N SER A 512 7.58 15.64 72.89
CA SER A 512 8.19 15.53 74.20
C SER A 512 8.10 16.87 74.94
N GLN A 513 7.41 16.83 76.09
CA GLN A 513 7.38 17.90 77.07
C GLN A 513 8.78 18.07 77.67
N LEU A 514 9.53 19.07 77.21
CA LEU A 514 10.65 19.62 77.96
C LEU A 514 10.12 20.64 78.97
N LEU A 515 9.94 20.18 80.22
CA LEU A 515 9.76 21.04 81.39
C LEU A 515 10.95 22.01 81.52
N ARG A 516 10.74 23.29 81.21
CA ARG A 516 11.58 24.38 81.75
C ARG A 516 10.96 24.88 83.05
N LYS A 517 11.55 24.46 84.16
CA LYS A 517 11.37 25.09 85.48
C LYS A 517 11.96 26.50 85.43
N TYR A 518 11.12 27.53 85.54
CA TYR A 518 11.56 28.85 85.96
C TYR A 518 11.50 28.91 87.49
N LYS A 519 12.67 29.02 88.13
CA LYS A 519 12.83 29.49 89.50
C LYS A 519 12.71 31.01 89.47
N LEU A 520 11.70 31.56 90.15
CA LEU A 520 11.67 32.96 90.53
C LEU A 520 12.52 33.14 91.81
N LYS A 521 13.38 34.17 91.79
CA LYS A 521 13.90 34.87 92.95
C LYS A 521 13.07 36.12 93.13
#